data_AF-A0A7C4J0T0-F1
#
_entry.id   AF-A0A7C4J0T0-F1
#
_cell.length_a   1.000
_cell.length_b   1.000
_cell.length_c   1.000
_cell.angle_alpha   90.00
_cell.angle_beta   90.00
_cell.angle_gamma   90.00
#
_symmetry.space_group_name_H-M   'P 1'
#
loop_
_entity.id
_entity.type
_entity.pdbx_description
1 polymer ?
#
loop_
_entity_poly.entity_id
_entity_poly.type
_entity_poly.pdbx_seq_one_letter_code
_entity_poly.pdbx_strand_id
1 'polypeptide(L)' 'MSTIHDKGYKYLFSNPLIVKELLQSFVSMDWVHHIDFTKAETIDKSYVTDQYKEYEADIIYKLYFKESELYLYLL' A
#
# COMPACT_ATOMS: atom_id res chain seq x y z
N MET A 1 13.42 -4.33 20.09
CA MET A 1 12.39 -5.38 20.15
C MET A 1 11.15 -4.89 19.39
N SER A 2 11.19 -4.92 18.05
CA SER A 2 10.17 -4.27 17.17
C SER A 2 9.62 -5.20 16.07
N THR A 3 10.03 -6.46 16.00
CA THR A 3 9.83 -7.29 14.81
C THR A 3 8.46 -7.97 14.70
N ILE A 4 7.63 -7.89 15.76
CA ILE A 4 6.31 -8.54 15.80
C ILE A 4 5.25 -7.61 15.18
N HIS A 5 5.37 -6.30 15.34
CA HIS A 5 4.41 -5.33 14.82
C HIS A 5 4.50 -5.20 13.30
N ASP A 6 5.71 -5.16 12.74
CA ASP A 6 5.91 -4.99 11.30
C ASP A 6 5.29 -6.12 10.48
N LYS A 7 5.34 -7.36 11.00
CA LYS A 7 4.71 -8.51 10.34
C LYS A 7 3.19 -8.45 10.40
N GLY A 8 2.63 -7.98 11.51
CA GLY A 8 1.19 -7.80 11.69
C GLY A 8 0.63 -6.74 10.75
N TYR A 9 1.30 -5.59 10.66
CA TYR A 9 0.91 -4.51 9.74
C TYR A 9 1.08 -4.91 8.28
N LYS A 10 2.17 -5.61 7.92
CA LYS A 10 2.32 -6.13 6.57
C LYS A 10 1.20 -7.09 6.18
N TYR A 11 0.83 -7.99 7.09
CA TYR A 11 -0.27 -8.92 6.84
C TYR A 11 -1.60 -8.17 6.69
N LEU A 12 -1.88 -7.23 7.58
CA LEU A 12 -3.10 -6.43 7.56
C LEU A 12 -3.23 -5.64 6.24
N PHE A 13 -2.17 -4.93 5.86
CA PHE A 13 -2.15 -4.12 4.64
C PHE A 13 -1.81 -4.92 3.38
N SER A 14 -1.62 -6.23 3.45
CA SER A 14 -1.60 -7.07 2.23
C SER A 14 -2.99 -7.25 1.63
N ASN A 15 -4.06 -6.97 2.40
CA ASN A 15 -5.43 -7.02 1.94
C ASN A 15 -5.85 -5.68 1.32
N PRO A 16 -6.15 -5.63 0.00
CA PRO A 16 -6.57 -4.40 -0.67
C PRO A 16 -7.85 -3.77 -0.10
N LEU A 17 -8.73 -4.56 0.52
CA LEU A 17 -9.94 -4.05 1.17
C LEU A 17 -9.61 -3.19 2.39
N ILE A 18 -8.59 -3.57 3.17
CA ILE A 18 -8.17 -2.78 4.33
C ILE A 18 -7.52 -1.48 3.87
N VAL A 19 -6.73 -1.52 2.80
CA VAL A 19 -6.15 -0.32 2.20
C VAL A 19 -7.22 0.62 1.66
N LYS A 20 -8.29 0.06 1.06
CA LYS A 20 -9.47 0.84 0.66
C LYS A 20 -10.13 1.53 1.84
N GLU A 21 -10.45 0.80 2.91
CA GLU A 21 -11.09 1.37 4.10
C GLU A 21 -10.21 2.43 4.75
N LEU A 22 -8.90 2.21 4.82
CA LEU A 22 -7.93 3.18 5.31
C LEU A 22 -7.99 4.48 4.49
N LEU A 23 -7.86 4.39 3.16
CA LEU A 23 -7.89 5.58 2.31
C LEU A 23 -9.25 6.29 2.41
N GLN A 24 -10.37 5.56 2.36
CA GLN A 24 -11.70 6.15 2.43
C GLN A 24 -12.01 6.80 3.79
N SER A 25 -11.41 6.29 4.87
CA SER A 25 -11.63 6.82 6.22
C SER A 25 -10.76 8.03 6.54
N PHE A 26 -9.51 8.05 6.04
CA PHE A 26 -8.51 9.06 6.41
C PHE A 26 -8.29 10.12 5.34
N VAL A 27 -8.65 9.87 4.08
CA VAL A 27 -8.47 10.81 2.98
C VAL A 27 -9.84 11.36 2.57
N SER A 28 -10.08 12.63 2.90
CA SER A 28 -11.37 13.30 2.65
C SER A 28 -11.60 13.69 1.18
N MET A 29 -10.71 13.29 0.26
CA MET A 29 -10.79 13.69 -1.13
C MET A 29 -11.57 12.67 -1.96
N ASP A 30 -12.47 13.16 -2.82
CA ASP A 30 -13.40 12.32 -3.59
C ASP A 30 -12.71 11.33 -4.54
N TRP A 31 -11.48 11.64 -4.99
CA TRP A 31 -10.74 10.78 -5.91
C TRP A 31 -10.54 9.35 -5.38
N VAL A 32 -10.51 9.17 -4.05
CA VAL A 32 -10.37 7.85 -3.42
C VAL A 32 -11.54 6.92 -3.72
N HIS A 33 -12.76 7.47 -3.87
CA HIS A 33 -13.95 6.70 -4.22
C HIS A 33 -13.94 6.21 -5.67
N HIS A 34 -13.08 6.77 -6.51
CA HIS A 34 -12.95 6.42 -7.93
C HIS A 34 -11.76 5.50 -8.22
N ILE A 35 -11.02 5.06 -7.19
CA ILE A 35 -9.96 4.08 -7.33
C ILE A 35 -10.58 2.69 -7.55
N ASP A 36 -10.09 1.99 -8.56
CA ASP A 36 -10.44 0.58 -8.78
C ASP A 36 -9.54 -0.32 -7.92
N PHE A 37 -9.96 -0.54 -6.67
CA PHE A 37 -9.26 -1.42 -5.72
C PHE A 37 -9.27 -2.90 -6.13
N THR A 38 -10.09 -3.31 -7.10
CA THR A 38 -10.09 -4.70 -7.58
C THR A 38 -8.86 -5.01 -8.42
N LYS A 39 -8.23 -3.97 -8.99
CA LYS A 39 -6.97 -4.02 -9.74
C LYS A 39 -5.78 -3.57 -8.92
N ALA A 40 -5.95 -3.34 -7.61
CA ALA A 40 -4.85 -2.92 -6.75
C ALA A 40 -3.80 -4.04 -6.64
N GLU A 41 -2.55 -3.71 -6.91
CA GLU A 41 -1.43 -4.64 -6.91
C GLU A 41 -0.39 -4.20 -5.88
N THR A 42 0.06 -5.14 -5.03
CA THR A 42 1.23 -4.93 -4.17
C THR A 42 2.50 -5.11 -5.00
N ILE A 43 3.36 -4.10 -5.02
CA ILE A 43 4.67 -4.21 -5.68
C ILE A 43 5.65 -4.87 -4.73
N ASP A 44 6.13 -6.06 -5.11
CA ASP A 44 7.14 -6.78 -4.34
C ASP A 44 8.51 -6.11 -4.50
N LYS A 45 9.21 -5.93 -3.37
CA LYS A 45 10.47 -5.16 -3.26
C LYS A 45 11.71 -5.98 -3.64
N SER A 46 11.56 -7.10 -4.33
CA SER A 46 12.67 -8.00 -4.70
C SER A 46 13.70 -7.36 -5.65
N TYR A 47 13.43 -6.17 -6.19
CA TYR A 47 14.33 -5.40 -7.07
C TYR A 47 15.08 -4.24 -6.40
N VAL A 48 14.83 -3.97 -5.11
CA VAL A 48 15.47 -2.83 -4.45
C VAL A 48 16.86 -3.24 -3.93
N THR A 49 17.90 -2.61 -4.47
CA THR A 49 19.31 -2.81 -4.11
C THR A 49 19.49 -2.74 -2.58
N ASP A 50 20.42 -3.54 -2.03
CA ASP A 50 20.65 -3.77 -0.59
C ASP A 50 20.65 -2.51 0.31
N GLN A 51 20.86 -1.34 -0.27
CA GLN A 51 20.88 -0.04 0.38
C GLN A 51 19.50 0.48 0.87
N TYR A 52 18.39 -0.15 0.47
CA TYR A 52 17.03 0.17 0.94
C TYR A 52 16.41 -0.92 1.84
N LYS A 53 17.20 -1.90 2.29
CA LYS A 53 16.75 -2.94 3.23
C LYS A 53 16.25 -2.37 4.57
N GLU A 54 16.66 -1.17 4.97
CA GLU A 54 16.12 -0.53 6.19
C GLU A 54 14.66 -0.08 6.05
N TYR A 55 14.15 0.10 4.82
CA TYR A 55 12.73 0.38 4.54
C TYR A 55 11.90 -0.91 4.42
N GLU A 56 12.32 -1.97 5.12
CA GLU A 56 11.65 -3.26 5.08
C GLU A 56 10.18 -3.16 5.49
N ALA A 57 9.76 -2.15 6.25
CA ALA A 57 8.36 -1.98 6.67
C ALA A 57 7.41 -1.52 5.55
N ASP A 58 7.88 -0.77 4.55
CA ASP A 58 6.92 -0.06 3.69
C ASP A 58 6.22 -0.99 2.69
N ILE A 59 4.92 -0.80 2.48
CA ILE A 59 4.18 -1.48 1.41
C ILE A 59 3.93 -0.47 0.29
N ILE A 60 4.21 -0.90 -0.94
CA ILE A 60 3.92 -0.10 -2.14
C ILE A 60 2.73 -0.73 -2.86
N TYR A 61 1.70 0.09 -3.05
CA TYR A 61 0.53 -0.28 -3.83
C TYR A 61 0.51 0.46 -5.15
N LYS A 62 0.33 -0.28 -6.23
CA LYS A 62 -0.10 0.25 -7.52
C LYS A 62 -1.62 0.26 -7.54
N LEU A 63 -2.20 1.43 -7.67
CA LEU A 63 -3.64 1.67 -7.74
C LEU A 63 -4.00 2.20 -9.12
N TYR A 64 -5.19 1.88 -9.60
CA TYR A 64 -5.69 2.36 -10.89
C TYR A 64 -6.81 3.37 -10.64
N PHE A 65 -6.62 4.58 -11.17
CA PHE A 65 -7.59 5.66 -11.12
C PHE A 65 -7.88 6.12 -12.55
N LYS A 66 -9.08 5.82 -13.04
CA LYS A 66 -9.49 6.09 -14.43
C LYS A 66 -8.47 5.51 -15.43
N GLU A 67 -7.80 6.37 -16.20
CA GLU A 67 -6.76 6.01 -17.20
C GLU A 67 -5.35 6.29 -16.68
N SER A 68 -5.19 6.43 -15.36
CA SER A 68 -3.92 6.75 -14.72
C SER A 68 -3.59 5.77 -13.60
N GLU A 69 -2.30 5.64 -13.34
CA GLU A 69 -1.76 4.80 -12.29
C GLU A 69 -1.32 5.68 -11.11
N LEU A 70 -1.63 5.25 -9.90
CA LEU A 70 -1.25 5.91 -8.65
C LEU A 70 -0.39 4.95 -7.84
N TYR A 71 0.62 5.48 -7.18
CA TYR A 71 1.48 4.71 -6.29
C TYR A 71 1.28 5.19 -4.86
N LEU A 72 0.78 4.28 -4.01
CA LEU A 72 0.62 4.52 -2.58
C LEU A 72 1.81 3.90 -1.84
N TYR A 73 2.47 4.72 -1.03
CA TYR A 73 3.52 4.30 -0.10
C TYR A 73 2.94 4.30 1.31
N LEU A 74 2.91 3.13 1.95
CA LEU A 74 2.58 2.98 3.35
C LEU A 74 3.89 2.85 4.13
N LEU A 75 4.26 3.89 4.87
CA LEU A 75 5.49 4.01 5.67
C LEU A 75 5.24 3.65 7.14
#